data_AF-A0A1R0KV24-F1
#
_entry.id   AF-A0A1R0KV24-F1
#
_cell.length_a   1.000
_cell.length_b   1.000
_cell.length_c   1.000
_cell.angle_alpha   90.00
_cell.angle_beta   90.00
_cell.angle_gamma   90.00
#
_symmetry.space_group_name_H-M   'P 1'
#
loop_
_entity.id
_entity.type
_entity.pdbx_description
1 polymer ?
#
loop_
_entity_poly.entity_id
_entity_poly.type
_entity_poly.pdbx_seq_one_letter_code
_entity_poly.pdbx_strand_id
1 'polypeptide(L)' 'MVSKPRVALGMLVLVVLAGATIALLVSLEAGAFWVRTLPIAVLVGGAVVAQSLGLFTKAPKD' A
#
# COMPACT_ATOMS: atom_id res chain seq x y z
N MET A 1 7.67 1.03 -20.79
CA MET A 1 8.20 0.96 -19.41
C MET A 1 7.10 1.49 -18.52
N VAL A 2 6.86 0.90 -17.35
CA VAL A 2 5.90 1.53 -16.43
C VAL A 2 6.46 2.90 -16.11
N SER A 3 5.63 3.92 -16.29
CA SER A 3 6.08 5.30 -16.12
C SER A 3 6.46 5.50 -14.66
N LYS A 4 7.60 6.18 -14.42
CA LYS A 4 8.03 6.53 -13.06
C LYS A 4 6.90 7.22 -12.26
N PRO A 5 6.08 8.11 -12.85
CA PRO A 5 4.92 8.69 -12.16
C PRO A 5 3.86 7.67 -11.73
N ARG A 6 3.58 6.64 -12.55
CA ARG A 6 2.57 5.62 -12.20
C ARG A 6 3.01 4.81 -10.99
N VAL A 7 4.29 4.43 -10.93
CA VAL A 7 4.85 3.72 -9.77
C VAL A 7 4.82 4.62 -8.53
N ALA A 8 5.25 5.88 -8.68
CA ALA A 8 5.24 6.85 -7.58
C ALA A 8 3.83 7.08 -7.01
N LEU A 9 2.82 7.22 -7.88
CA LEU A 9 1.42 7.33 -7.45
C LEU A 9 0.94 6.08 -6.72
N GLY A 10 1.24 4.88 -7.22
CA GLY A 10 0.87 3.64 -6.52
C GLY A 10 1.52 3.53 -5.13
N MET A 11 2.80 3.90 -5.02
CA MET A 11 3.49 3.94 -3.73
C MET A 11 2.92 5.01 -2.78
N LEU A 12 2.56 6.18 -3.31
CA LEU A 12 1.91 7.24 -2.53
C LEU A 12 0.59 6.75 -1.94
N VAL A 13 -0.25 6.08 -2.74
CA VAL A 13 -1.51 5.50 -2.28
C VAL A 13 -1.27 4.51 -1.15
N LEU A 14 -0.29 3.61 -1.27
CA LEU A 14 0.05 2.64 -0.22
C LEU A 14 0.49 3.31 1.09
N VAL A 15 1.30 4.37 1.00
CA VAL A 15 1.74 5.15 2.17
C VAL A 15 0.56 5.83 2.85
N VAL A 16 -0.34 6.46 2.07
CA VAL A 16 -1.56 7.08 2.60
C VAL A 16 -2.43 6.04 3.29
N LEU A 17 -2.59 4.85 2.70
CA LEU A 17 -3.38 3.76 3.28
C LEU A 17 -2.78 3.26 4.59
N ALA A 18 -1.46 3.10 4.65
CA ALA A 18 -0.76 2.72 5.87
C ALA A 18 -0.90 3.78 6.97
N GLY A 19 -0.76 5.06 6.62
CA GLY A 19 -0.97 6.18 7.54
C GLY A 19 -2.42 6.23 8.08
N ALA A 20 -3.41 6.06 7.20
CA ALA A 20 -4.81 5.98 7.60
C ALA A 20 -5.09 4.78 8.51
N THR A 21 -4.44 3.65 8.25
CA THR A 21 -4.52 2.46 9.10
C THR A 21 -3.98 2.75 10.50
N ILE A 22 -2.85 3.43 10.62
CA ILE A 22 -2.30 3.85 11.92
C ILE A 22 -3.28 4.78 12.63
N ALA A 23 -3.76 5.83 11.94
CA ALA A 23 -4.69 6.79 12.51
C ALA A 23 -5.97 6.12 13.03
N LEU A 24 -6.52 5.18 12.25
CA LEU A 24 -7.68 4.38 12.65
C LEU A 24 -7.37 3.54 13.90
N LEU A 25 -6.26 2.80 13.92
CA LEU A 25 -5.90 1.96 15.06
C LEU A 25 -5.68 2.76 16.34
N VAL A 26 -5.06 3.93 16.23
CA VAL A 26 -4.89 4.86 17.36
C VAL A 26 -6.24 5.38 17.85
N SER A 27 -7.15 5.74 16.94
CA SER A 27 -8.49 6.21 17.31
C SER A 27 -9.35 5.15 18.02
N LEU A 28 -9.01 3.87 17.82
CA LEU A 28 -9.68 2.72 18.44
C LEU A 28 -8.95 2.22 19.70
N GLU A 29 -7.92 2.94 20.18
CA GLU A 29 -7.08 2.52 21.31
C GLU A 29 -6.51 1.10 21.13
N ALA A 30 -6.20 0.73 19.89
CA ALA A 30 -5.73 -0.61 19.57
C ALA A 30 -4.38 -0.89 20.25
N GLY A 31 -4.21 -2.14 20.71
CA GLY A 31 -2.97 -2.56 21.35
C GLY A 31 -1.73 -2.32 20.47
N ALA A 32 -0.59 -2.05 21.11
CA ALA A 32 0.67 -1.71 20.44
C ALA A 32 1.13 -2.74 19.39
N PHE A 33 0.79 -4.03 19.61
CA PHE A 33 1.02 -5.08 18.63
C PHE A 33 0.37 -4.76 17.28
N TRP A 34 -0.91 -4.36 17.28
CA TRP A 34 -1.67 -4.07 16.07
C TRP A 34 -1.20 -2.80 15.39
N VAL A 35 -0.97 -1.73 16.16
CA VAL A 35 -0.46 -0.46 15.64
C VAL A 35 0.89 -0.64 14.93
N ARG A 36 1.72 -1.59 15.38
CA ARG A 36 3.04 -1.86 14.78
C ARG A 36 2.98 -2.81 13.58
N THR A 37 2.14 -3.85 13.63
CA THR A 37 2.15 -4.94 12.65
C THR A 37 1.20 -4.73 11.48
N LEU A 38 0.00 -4.22 11.74
CA LEU A 38 -1.04 -4.08 10.72
C LEU A 38 -0.64 -3.13 9.58
N PRO A 39 -0.02 -1.96 9.82
CA PRO A 39 0.40 -1.07 8.73
C PRO A 39 1.45 -1.72 7.82
N ILE A 40 2.34 -2.54 8.37
CA ILE A 40 3.33 -3.30 7.59
C ILE A 40 2.62 -4.33 6.71
N ALA A 41 1.65 -5.06 7.27
CA ALA A 41 0.84 -6.00 6.51
C ALA A 41 0.05 -5.31 5.38
N VAL A 42 -0.47 -4.11 5.62
CA VAL A 42 -1.15 -3.28 4.60
C VAL A 42 -0.19 -2.86 3.48
N LEU A 43 1.03 -2.43 3.81
CA LEU A 43 2.03 -2.07 2.80
C LEU A 43 2.43 -3.27 1.94
N VAL A 44 2.78 -4.39 2.57
CA VAL A 44 3.24 -5.60 1.86
C VAL A 44 2.09 -6.21 1.06
N GLY A 45 0.94 -6.43 1.71
CA GLY A 45 -0.25 -6.99 1.07
C GLY A 45 -0.77 -6.10 -0.04
N GLY A 46 -0.85 -4.80 0.18
CA GLY A 46 -1.25 -3.82 -0.83
C GLY A 46 -0.32 -3.80 -2.03
N ALA A 47 1.01 -3.86 -1.81
CA ALA A 47 1.98 -3.94 -2.89
C ALA A 47 1.86 -5.24 -3.70
N VAL A 48 1.67 -6.39 -3.02
CA VAL A 48 1.46 -7.69 -3.67
C VAL A 48 0.20 -7.69 -4.52
N VAL A 49 -0.91 -7.17 -3.99
CA VAL A 49 -2.18 -7.03 -4.74
C VAL A 49 -2.02 -6.07 -5.91
N ALA A 50 -1.37 -4.93 -5.73
CA ALA A 50 -1.15 -3.99 -6.82
C ALA A 50 -0.30 -4.61 -7.94
N GLN A 51 0.72 -5.38 -7.58
CA GLN A 51 1.55 -6.12 -8.53
C GLN A 51 0.77 -7.20 -9.27
N SER A 52 -0.08 -7.98 -8.58
CA SER A 52 -0.88 -9.05 -9.21
C SER A 52 -1.94 -8.50 -10.17
N LEU A 53 -2.47 -7.32 -9.89
CA LEU A 53 -3.37 -6.57 -10.79
C LEU A 53 -2.64 -5.90 -11.96
N GLY A 54 -1.32 -6.01 -12.04
CA GLY A 54 -0.52 -5.43 -13.12
C GLY A 54 -0.40 -3.90 -13.07
N LEU A 55 -0.73 -3.25 -11.95
CA LEU A 55 -0.61 -1.79 -11.80
C LEU A 55 0.83 -1.30 -11.99
N PHE A 56 1.81 -2.17 -11.70
CA PHE A 56 3.24 -1.93 -11.91
C PHE A 56 3.82 -2.73 -13.09
N THR A 57 2.98 -3.31 -13.95
CA THR A 57 3.39 -4.03 -15.15
C THR A 57 3.22 -3.15 -16.39
N LYS A 58 4.08 -3.31 -17.42
CA LYS A 58 3.86 -2.63 -18.71
C LYS A 58 2.56 -3.15 -19.32
N ALA A 59 1.78 -2.27 -19.94
CA ALA A 59 0.71 -2.71 -20.83
C ALA A 59 1.28 -3.65 -21.91
N PRO A 60 0.58 -4.74 -22.27
CA PRO A 60 0.96 -5.58 -23.39
C PRO A 60 1.16 -4.72 -24.64
N LYS A 61 2.24 -4.98 -25.37
CA LYS A 61 2.41 -4.44 -26.71
C LYS A 61 1.73 -5.43 -27.66
N ASP A 62 0.49 -5.14 -27.99
CA ASP A 62 -0.13 -5.67 -29.21
C ASP A 62 0.20 -4.72 -30.37
#